data_AF-A0A948SQU2-F1
#
_entry.id   AF-A0A948SQU2-F1
#
_cell.length_a   1.000
_cell.length_b   1.000
_cell.length_c   1.000
_cell.angle_alpha   90.00
_cell.angle_beta   90.00
_cell.angle_gamma   90.00
#
_symmetry.space_group_name_H-M   'P 1'
#
loop_
_entity.id
_entity.type
_entity.pdbx_description
1 polymer ?
#
loop_
_entity_poly.entity_id
_entity_poly.type
_entity_poly.pdbx_seq_one_letter_code
_entity_poly.pdbx_strand_id
1 'polypeptide(L)'
;MARKRYVIQHAIPSADGSLTPMGTRAELVTGLATCNTGPDQPNGTVLYGPGIELVIAPGEDPVRQMEMAVTDDDIAWTIIHRMKKQFGWKFIDPESGRTF
;
A
#
# COMPACT_ATOMS: atom_id res chain seq x y z
N MET A 1 -8.25 -6.50 19.89
CA MET A 1 -6.83 -6.55 19.44
C MET A 1 -6.60 -5.35 18.55
N ALA A 2 -5.46 -4.64 18.67
CA ALA A 2 -5.15 -3.54 17.76
C ALA A 2 -4.88 -4.09 16.35
N ARG A 3 -5.45 -3.47 15.31
CA ARG A 3 -5.16 -3.84 13.91
C ARG A 3 -3.72 -3.47 13.61
N LYS A 4 -2.91 -4.41 13.10
CA LYS A 4 -1.55 -4.12 12.63
C LYS A 4 -1.61 -3.13 11.49
N ARG A 5 -0.73 -2.13 11.52
CA ARG A 5 -0.63 -1.09 10.49
C ARG A 5 0.75 -1.06 9.90
N TYR A 6 0.83 -0.69 8.62
CA TYR A 6 2.07 -0.50 7.90
C TYR A 6 2.00 0.77 7.06
N VAL A 7 3.14 1.44 6.92
CA VAL A 7 3.34 2.46 5.89
C VAL A 7 4.00 1.78 4.69
N ILE A 8 3.41 1.94 3.51
CA ILE A 8 3.92 1.40 2.25
C ILE A 8 4.62 2.52 1.50
N GLN A 9 5.83 2.25 1.02
CA GLN A 9 6.62 3.15 0.19
C GLN A 9 7.33 2.36 -0.91
N HIS A 10 7.82 3.06 -1.94
CA HIS A 10 8.79 2.46 -2.85
C HIS A 10 10.06 2.05 -2.07
N ALA A 11 10.65 0.88 -2.38
CA ALA A 11 11.80 0.39 -1.62
C ALA A 11 13.05 1.27 -1.78
N ILE A 12 13.26 1.78 -2.99
CA ILE A 12 14.39 2.66 -3.34
C ILE A 12 13.93 4.12 -3.24
N PRO A 13 14.60 4.98 -2.44
CA PRO A 13 14.31 6.41 -2.39
C PRO A 13 14.74 7.14 -3.67
N SER A 14 14.25 8.35 -3.86
CA SER A 14 14.59 9.18 -5.02
C SER A 14 16.03 9.70 -4.87
N ALA A 15 16.65 10.14 -5.97
CA ALA A 15 18.03 10.63 -5.98
C ALA A 15 18.26 11.84 -5.05
N ASP A 16 17.20 12.61 -4.78
CA ASP A 16 17.18 13.75 -3.86
C ASP A 16 16.89 13.36 -2.40
N GLY A 17 16.78 12.07 -2.09
CA GLY A 17 16.45 11.56 -0.75
C GLY A 17 14.97 11.64 -0.39
N SER A 18 14.10 12.12 -1.30
CA SER A 18 12.65 12.12 -1.11
C SER A 18 12.05 10.74 -1.37
N LEU A 19 10.77 10.57 -1.01
CA LEU A 19 10.03 9.35 -1.32
C LEU A 19 9.82 9.24 -2.84
N THR A 20 10.31 8.15 -3.44
CA THR A 20 10.07 7.86 -4.85
C THR A 20 8.56 7.70 -5.10
N PRO A 21 8.01 8.36 -6.13
CA PRO A 21 6.64 8.14 -6.55
C PRO A 21 6.37 6.65 -6.83
N MET A 22 5.27 6.14 -6.27
CA MET A 22 4.81 4.76 -6.49
C MET A 22 4.04 4.64 -7.83
N GLY A 23 3.49 5.75 -8.31
CA GLY A 23 2.74 5.87 -9.55
C GLY A 23 1.62 6.90 -9.42
N THR A 24 0.93 7.16 -10.53
CA THR A 24 -0.32 7.92 -10.46
C THR A 24 -1.39 7.10 -9.74
N ARG A 25 -2.40 7.79 -9.21
CA ARG A 25 -3.53 7.10 -8.56
C ARG A 25 -4.20 6.07 -9.48
N ALA A 26 -4.38 6.41 -10.75
CA ALA A 26 -5.02 5.52 -11.73
C ALA A 26 -4.18 4.27 -12.03
N GLU A 27 -2.85 4.43 -12.14
CA GLU A 27 -1.92 3.31 -12.32
C GLU A 27 -1.91 2.41 -11.09
N LEU A 28 -1.92 2.98 -9.88
CA LEU A 28 -1.97 2.21 -8.65
C LEU A 28 -3.25 1.40 -8.54
N VAL A 29 -4.42 2.00 -8.78
CA VAL A 29 -5.70 1.26 -8.74
C VAL A 29 -5.70 0.12 -9.77
N THR A 30 -5.22 0.39 -10.98
CA THR A 30 -5.14 -0.63 -12.05
C THR A 30 -4.19 -1.76 -11.68
N GLY A 31 -3.02 -1.44 -11.13
CA GLY A 31 -2.05 -2.42 -10.68
C GLY A 31 -2.55 -3.24 -9.48
N LEU A 32 -3.13 -2.59 -8.47
CA LEU A 32 -3.66 -3.22 -7.26
C LEU A 32 -4.85 -4.12 -7.55
N ALA A 33 -5.62 -3.85 -8.62
CA ALA A 33 -6.71 -4.72 -9.06
C ALA A 33 -6.22 -6.13 -9.41
N THR A 34 -4.98 -6.29 -9.89
CA THR A 34 -4.41 -7.64 -10.12
C THR A 34 -4.27 -8.41 -8.81
N CYS A 35 -4.10 -7.72 -7.69
CA CYS A 35 -4.04 -8.26 -6.32
C CYS A 35 -5.42 -8.31 -5.64
N ASN A 36 -6.52 -8.23 -6.41
CA ASN A 36 -7.90 -8.16 -5.89
C ASN A 36 -8.11 -7.02 -4.89
N THR A 37 -7.38 -5.91 -5.06
CA THR A 37 -7.43 -4.75 -4.17
C THR A 37 -7.89 -3.52 -4.95
N GLY A 38 -8.95 -2.86 -4.50
CA GLY A 38 -9.51 -1.71 -5.20
C GLY A 38 -10.52 -0.92 -4.37
N PRO A 39 -10.90 0.29 -4.80
CA PRO A 39 -11.83 1.12 -4.05
C PRO A 39 -13.28 0.61 -4.20
N ASP A 40 -14.12 0.92 -3.21
CA ASP A 40 -15.57 0.64 -3.25
C ASP A 40 -16.31 1.56 -4.23
N GLN A 41 -15.79 2.78 -4.42
CA GLN A 41 -16.34 3.81 -5.29
C GLN A 41 -15.25 4.48 -6.13
N PRO A 42 -15.59 5.07 -7.29
CA PRO A 42 -14.64 5.87 -8.06
C PRO A 42 -13.98 6.93 -7.19
N ASN A 43 -12.64 7.00 -7.23
CA ASN A 43 -11.83 7.93 -6.43
C ASN A 43 -11.90 7.74 -4.90
N GLY A 44 -12.46 6.63 -4.40
CA GLY A 44 -12.49 6.31 -2.96
C GLY A 44 -11.09 6.21 -2.36
N THR A 45 -10.82 6.91 -1.26
CA THR A 45 -9.50 6.95 -0.61
C THR A 45 -9.09 5.63 0.03
N VAL A 46 -10.08 4.78 0.35
CA VAL A 46 -9.87 3.44 0.91
C VAL A 46 -10.01 2.40 -0.20
N LEU A 47 -9.02 1.53 -0.30
CA LEU A 47 -9.01 0.38 -1.21
C LEU A 47 -9.07 -0.89 -0.37
N TYR A 48 -9.98 -1.77 -0.71
CA TYR A 48 -10.25 -3.01 0.01
C TYR A 48 -9.62 -4.17 -0.72
N GLY A 49 -8.87 -4.99 -0.01
CA GLY A 49 -8.28 -6.22 -0.51
C GLY A 49 -8.46 -7.39 0.47
N PRO A 50 -8.10 -8.63 0.08
CA PRO A 50 -8.24 -9.78 0.96
C PRO A 50 -7.36 -9.64 2.22
N GLY A 51 -8.01 -9.47 3.36
CA GLY A 51 -7.35 -9.30 4.67
C GLY A 51 -6.66 -7.95 4.89
N ILE A 52 -6.83 -6.99 3.98
CA ILE A 52 -6.18 -5.67 4.07
C ILE A 52 -7.11 -4.53 3.65
N GLU A 53 -6.86 -3.36 4.22
CA GLU A 53 -7.36 -2.06 3.78
C GLU A 53 -6.16 -1.17 3.47
N LEU A 54 -6.14 -0.54 2.30
CA LEU A 54 -5.15 0.48 1.94
C LEU A 54 -5.80 1.86 1.93
N VAL A 55 -5.07 2.87 2.39
CA VAL A 55 -5.49 4.27 2.36
C VAL A 55 -4.51 5.08 1.52
N ILE A 56 -5.05 5.72 0.49
CA ILE A 56 -4.35 6.73 -0.33
C ILE A 56 -4.85 8.11 0.14
N ALA A 57 -3.92 9.02 0.44
CA ALA A 57 -4.29 10.36 0.86
C ALA A 57 -5.09 11.10 -0.23
N PRO A 58 -6.15 11.86 0.13
CA PRO A 58 -6.96 12.58 -0.85
C PRO A 58 -6.14 13.66 -1.55
N GLY A 59 -6.24 13.72 -2.88
CA GLY A 59 -5.54 14.72 -3.70
C GLY A 59 -4.05 14.44 -3.92
N GLU A 60 -3.50 13.34 -3.39
CA GLU A 60 -2.12 12.95 -3.65
C GLU A 60 -2.00 12.25 -5.02
N ASP A 61 -1.36 12.92 -5.97
CA ASP A 61 -1.04 12.37 -7.29
C ASP A 61 0.22 13.09 -7.86
N PRO A 62 1.35 12.39 -8.10
CA PRO A 62 1.55 10.96 -7.91
C PRO A 62 1.62 10.57 -6.43
N VAL A 63 1.15 9.37 -6.12
CA VAL A 63 1.17 8.81 -4.78
C VAL A 63 2.59 8.40 -4.41
N ARG A 64 3.05 8.79 -3.23
CA ARG A 64 4.41 8.47 -2.72
C ARG A 64 4.40 7.51 -1.55
N GLN A 65 3.27 7.43 -0.84
CA GLN A 65 3.07 6.50 0.25
C GLN A 65 1.61 6.11 0.39
N MET A 66 1.35 4.98 1.05
CA MET A 66 0.02 4.54 1.45
C MET A 66 0.06 4.00 2.87
N GLU A 67 -1.06 4.05 3.58
CA GLU A 67 -1.22 3.32 4.83
C GLU A 67 -1.93 1.99 4.55
N MET A 68 -1.53 0.93 5.25
CA MET A 68 -2.19 -0.37 5.21
C MET A 68 -2.62 -0.77 6.61
N ALA A 69 -3.85 -1.23 6.76
CA ALA A 69 -4.32 -1.94 7.93
C ALA A 69 -4.55 -3.41 7.58
N VAL A 70 -4.08 -4.31 8.44
CA VAL A 70 -4.41 -5.74 8.34
C VAL A 70 -5.74 -5.97 9.05
N THR A 71 -6.73 -6.46 8.29
CA THR A 71 -8.06 -6.81 8.80
C THR A 71 -8.19 -8.30 9.10
N ASP A 72 -7.40 -9.14 8.43
CA ASP A 72 -7.33 -10.59 8.64
C ASP A 72 -5.89 -11.08 8.40
N ASP A 73 -5.22 -11.50 9.47
CA ASP A 73 -3.81 -11.91 9.44
C ASP A 73 -3.58 -13.20 8.62
N ASP A 74 -4.56 -14.12 8.57
CA ASP A 74 -4.40 -15.42 7.93
C ASP A 74 -4.40 -15.30 6.40
N ILE A 75 -5.02 -14.23 5.87
CA ILE A 75 -5.16 -13.99 4.43
C ILE A 75 -4.20 -12.89 3.94
N ALA A 76 -3.97 -11.84 4.74
CA ALA A 76 -3.23 -10.66 4.34
C ALA A 76 -1.82 -10.95 3.80
N TRP A 77 -1.11 -11.90 4.41
CA TRP A 77 0.28 -12.19 4.05
C TRP A 77 0.47 -12.61 2.59
N THR A 78 -0.50 -13.32 2.01
CA THR A 78 -0.44 -13.74 0.61
C THR A 78 -0.50 -12.53 -0.32
N ILE A 79 -1.34 -11.55 0.01
CA ILE A 79 -1.50 -10.32 -0.76
C ILE A 79 -0.28 -9.40 -0.61
N ILE A 80 0.21 -9.22 0.63
CA ILE A 80 1.41 -8.41 0.91
C ILE A 80 2.62 -8.94 0.13
N HIS A 81 2.84 -10.27 0.14
CA HIS A 81 3.96 -10.87 -0.59
C HIS A 81 3.84 -10.65 -2.11
N ARG A 82 2.62 -10.76 -2.64
CA ARG A 82 2.34 -10.48 -4.05
C ARG A 82 2.61 -9.03 -4.43
N MET A 83 2.13 -8.08 -3.61
CA MET A 83 2.38 -6.64 -3.80
C MET A 83 3.89 -6.33 -3.79
N LYS A 84 4.62 -6.87 -2.81
CA LYS A 84 6.08 -6.71 -2.73
C LYS A 84 6.78 -7.18 -4.01
N LYS A 85 6.43 -8.38 -4.49
CA LYS A 85 7.01 -8.97 -5.71
C LYS A 85 6.65 -8.19 -6.97
N GLN A 86 5.42 -7.70 -7.07
CA GLN A 86 4.93 -7.01 -8.26
C GLN A 86 5.42 -5.57 -8.37
N PHE A 87 5.47 -4.83 -7.25
CA PHE A 87 5.72 -3.40 -7.26
C PHE A 87 7.07 -2.98 -6.66
N GLY A 88 7.80 -3.90 -6.01
CA GLY A 88 9.07 -3.56 -5.36
C GLY A 88 8.90 -2.59 -4.18
N TRP A 89 7.74 -2.64 -3.51
CA TRP A 89 7.47 -1.81 -2.33
C TRP A 89 8.05 -2.41 -1.06
N LYS A 90 8.29 -1.54 -0.08
CA LYS A 90 8.64 -1.90 1.29
C LYS A 90 7.48 -1.57 2.22
N PHE A 91 7.33 -2.38 3.28
CA PHE A 91 6.28 -2.22 4.28
C PHE A 91 6.92 -1.92 5.62
N ILE A 92 6.62 -0.76 6.19
CA ILE A 92 7.24 -0.26 7.43
C ILE A 92 6.22 -0.35 8.55
N ASP A 93 6.53 -1.12 9.59
CA ASP A 93 5.78 -1.09 10.84
C ASP A 93 6.10 0.23 11.58
N PRO A 94 5.14 1.14 11.77
CA PRO A 94 5.38 2.44 12.40
C PRO A 94 5.69 2.32 13.90
N GLU A 95 5.31 1.22 14.57
CA GLU A 95 5.57 1.04 16.00
C GLU A 95 7.00 0.57 16.24
N SER A 96 7.47 -0.40 15.46
CA SER A 96 8.80 -1.01 15.65
C SER A 96 9.89 -0.46 14.72
N GLY A 97 9.50 0.25 13.66
CA GLY A 97 10.40 0.69 12.58
C GLY A 97 10.88 -0.45 11.67
N ARG A 98 10.43 -1.70 11.91
CA ARG A 98 10.84 -2.86 11.10
C ARG A 98 10.28 -2.73 9.69
N THR A 99 11.12 -3.05 8.72
CA THR A 99 10.76 -3.02 7.30
C THR A 99 10.72 -4.44 6.74
N PHE A 100 9.67 -4.74 5.98
CA PHE A 100 9.43 -6.03 5.32
C PHE A 100 9.34 -5.89 3.81
#